data_AF-A0AAW3KEH1-F1
#
_entry.id   AF-A0AAW3KEH1-F1
#
_cell.length_a   1.000
_cell.length_b   1.000
_cell.length_c   1.000
_cell.angle_alpha   90.00
_cell.angle_beta   90.00
_cell.angle_gamma   90.00
#
_symmetry.space_group_name_H-M   'P 1'
#
loop_
_entity.id
_entity.type
_entity.pdbx_description
1 polymer ?
#
loop_
_entity_poly.entity_id
_entity_poly.type
_entity_poly.pdbx_seq_one_letter_code
_entity_poly.pdbx_strand_id
1 'polypeptide(L)'
;MKSTRLFLLLLVLALLLVSVGAQAIKPPMPRTKAQLAGVWVGPDAWGAVLRLELNSAGQGRLVVRDLDSNLAIYQVVLTKIDVNDLSFSVSPVSKGAARIALYGTNDSNAIDLVRYLKDHGDGYGVRALLIRQSGLQSGLQDLKGASSELPAQPAR
;
A
#
# COMPACT_ATOMS: atom_id res chain seq x y z
N MET A 1 25.69 24.16 55.61
CA MET A 1 24.80 23.08 55.12
C MET A 1 23.46 23.63 54.57
N LYS A 2 23.46 24.62 53.67
CA LYS A 2 22.22 25.22 53.10
C LYS A 2 22.08 25.07 51.57
N SER A 3 23.18 24.81 50.85
CA SER A 3 23.21 24.71 49.38
C SER A 3 22.67 23.39 48.82
N THR A 4 22.76 22.30 49.59
CA THR A 4 22.37 20.94 49.14
C THR A 4 20.86 20.81 48.90
N ARG A 5 20.04 21.56 49.65
CA ARG A 5 18.57 21.55 49.51
C ARG A 5 18.10 22.29 48.25
N LEU A 6 18.81 23.35 47.86
CA LEU A 6 18.48 24.12 46.65
C LEU A 6 18.77 23.32 45.38
N PHE A 7 19.87 22.56 45.40
CA PHE A 7 20.28 21.71 44.28
C PHE A 7 19.28 20.57 44.02
N LEU A 8 18.76 19.95 45.10
CA LEU A 8 17.73 18.92 45.01
C LEU A 8 16.40 19.46 44.46
N LEU A 9 16.00 20.67 44.86
CA LEU A 9 14.79 21.34 44.35
C LEU A 9 14.90 21.66 42.85
N LEU A 10 16.07 22.15 42.41
CA LEU A 10 16.33 22.42 41.00
C LEU A 10 16.35 21.13 40.16
N LEU A 11 16.88 20.03 40.71
CA LEU A 11 16.89 18.74 40.03
C LEU A 11 15.48 18.18 39.86
N VAL A 12 14.65 18.23 40.91
CA VAL A 12 13.25 17.77 40.84
C VAL A 12 12.42 18.63 39.87
N LEU A 13 12.64 19.95 39.86
CA LEU A 13 11.97 20.85 38.92
C LEU A 13 12.40 20.57 37.46
N ALA A 14 13.68 20.29 37.23
CA ALA A 14 14.18 19.90 35.92
C ALA A 14 13.60 18.55 35.46
N LEU A 15 13.47 17.56 36.34
CA LEU A 15 12.80 16.28 36.02
C LEU A 15 11.31 16.45 35.71
N LEU A 16 10.61 17.35 36.42
CA LEU A 16 9.20 17.66 36.14
C LEU A 16 9.01 18.40 34.80
N LEU A 17 9.98 19.21 34.37
CA LEU A 17 9.93 19.89 33.06
C LEU A 17 10.23 18.94 31.89
N VAL A 18 11.05 17.91 32.09
CA VAL A 18 11.35 16.90 31.05
C VAL A 18 10.15 15.97 30.78
N SER A 19 9.26 15.76 31.75
CA SER A 19 8.11 14.86 31.58
C SER A 19 6.96 15.44 30.74
N VAL A 20 6.94 16.74 30.48
CA VAL A 20 5.87 17.43 29.73
C VAL A 20 6.08 17.34 28.20
N GLY A 21 7.26 16.89 27.74
CA GLY A 21 7.64 16.92 26.32
C GLY A 21 7.31 15.67 25.51
N ALA A 22 6.93 14.55 26.13
CA ALA A 22 6.62 13.32 25.40
C ALA A 22 5.16 13.35 24.91
N GLN A 23 4.85 14.23 23.95
CA GLN A 23 3.63 14.06 23.16
C GLN A 23 3.77 12.72 22.41
N ALA A 24 3.07 11.70 22.88
CA ALA A 24 2.97 10.43 22.19
C ALA A 24 2.44 10.70 20.79
N ILE A 25 3.32 10.62 19.77
CA ILE A 25 2.94 10.70 18.37
C ILE A 25 1.97 9.55 18.14
N LYS A 26 0.67 9.87 18.06
CA LYS A 26 -0.35 8.87 17.81
C LYS A 26 -0.06 8.27 16.43
N PRO A 27 0.14 6.94 16.32
CA PRO A 27 0.35 6.33 15.02
C PRO A 27 -0.83 6.67 14.10
N PRO A 28 -0.60 6.89 12.80
CA PRO A 28 -1.66 7.20 11.87
C PRO A 28 -2.74 6.12 11.94
N MET A 29 -4.01 6.54 11.96
CA MET A 29 -5.10 5.59 12.00
C MET A 29 -5.07 4.71 10.74
N PRO A 30 -5.27 3.38 10.86
CA PRO A 30 -5.37 2.51 9.71
C PRO A 30 -6.43 3.01 8.72
N ARG A 31 -6.20 2.81 7.42
CA ARG A 31 -7.19 3.19 6.41
C ARG A 31 -8.47 2.35 6.59
N THR A 32 -9.61 2.93 6.25
CA THR A 32 -10.86 2.19 6.22
C THR A 32 -10.98 1.41 4.90
N LYS A 33 -11.84 0.37 4.88
CA LYS A 33 -12.19 -0.35 3.65
C LYS A 33 -12.71 0.59 2.55
N ALA A 34 -13.51 1.58 2.94
CA ALA A 34 -14.03 2.60 2.03
C ALA A 34 -12.90 3.45 1.41
N GLN A 35 -11.87 3.79 2.19
CA GLN A 35 -10.69 4.49 1.67
C GLN A 35 -9.87 3.63 0.72
N LEU A 36 -9.85 2.31 0.88
CA LEU A 36 -9.16 1.37 -0.01
C LEU A 36 -9.97 0.98 -1.25
N ALA A 37 -11.27 1.31 -1.29
CA ALA A 37 -12.13 1.03 -2.41
C ALA A 37 -11.67 1.76 -3.68
N GLY A 38 -11.82 1.10 -4.82
CA GLY A 38 -11.40 1.59 -6.12
C GLY A 38 -10.67 0.53 -6.92
N VAL A 39 -10.04 0.99 -8.00
CA VAL A 39 -9.25 0.15 -8.91
C VAL A 39 -7.78 0.47 -8.73
N TRP A 40 -6.99 -0.58 -8.54
CA TRP A 40 -5.54 -0.54 -8.35
C TRP A 40 -4.89 -1.37 -9.44
N VAL A 41 -3.89 -0.82 -10.13
CA VAL A 41 -3.25 -1.45 -11.29
C VAL A 41 -1.74 -1.33 -11.17
N GLY A 42 -1.02 -2.39 -11.54
CA GLY A 42 0.43 -2.34 -11.60
C GLY A 42 1.04 -3.66 -12.05
N PRO A 43 2.30 -3.62 -12.50
CA PRO A 43 3.05 -4.82 -12.82
C PRO A 43 3.59 -5.50 -11.55
N ASP A 44 3.85 -6.78 -11.64
CA ASP A 44 4.70 -7.49 -10.69
C ASP A 44 6.14 -7.62 -11.20
N ALA A 45 7.02 -8.13 -10.32
CA ALA A 45 8.43 -8.31 -10.62
C ALA A 45 8.73 -9.27 -11.79
N TRP A 46 7.75 -10.03 -12.26
CA TRP A 46 7.88 -10.97 -13.38
C TRP A 46 7.18 -10.48 -14.66
N GLY A 47 6.66 -9.24 -14.64
CA GLY A 47 6.01 -8.62 -15.80
C GLY A 47 4.54 -8.98 -15.95
N ALA A 48 3.93 -9.72 -15.01
CA ALA A 48 2.49 -9.91 -15.01
C ALA A 48 1.81 -8.59 -14.62
N VAL A 49 0.67 -8.28 -15.24
CA VAL A 49 -0.13 -7.10 -14.91
C VAL A 49 -1.27 -7.50 -13.99
N LEU A 50 -1.34 -6.86 -12.84
CA LEU A 50 -2.35 -7.07 -11.83
C LEU A 50 -3.34 -5.91 -11.82
N ARG A 51 -4.62 -6.25 -11.70
CA ARG A 51 -5.72 -5.31 -11.50
C ARG A 51 -6.57 -5.76 -10.32
N LEU A 52 -6.47 -5.05 -9.21
CA LEU A 52 -7.27 -5.28 -8.01
C LEU A 52 -8.41 -4.25 -7.97
N GLU A 53 -9.65 -4.74 -7.94
CA GLU A 53 -10.84 -3.91 -7.78
C GLU A 53 -11.45 -4.21 -6.42
N LEU A 54 -11.63 -3.19 -5.58
CA LEU A 54 -12.25 -3.30 -4.25
C LEU A 54 -13.46 -2.38 -4.15
N ASN A 55 -14.55 -2.88 -3.58
CA ASN A 55 -15.69 -2.07 -3.19
C ASN A 55 -15.52 -1.48 -1.77
N SER A 56 -16.48 -0.67 -1.33
CA SER A 56 -16.46 -0.03 0.00
C SER A 56 -16.54 -1.01 1.18
N ALA A 57 -16.98 -2.24 0.94
CA ALA A 57 -17.00 -3.34 1.92
C ALA A 57 -15.69 -4.16 1.93
N GLY A 58 -14.70 -3.79 1.10
CA GLY A 58 -13.43 -4.51 0.95
C GLY A 58 -13.54 -5.83 0.20
N GLN A 59 -14.63 -6.05 -0.54
CA GLN A 59 -14.80 -7.21 -1.41
C GLN A 59 -14.49 -6.82 -2.85
N GLY A 60 -14.03 -7.78 -3.65
CA GLY A 60 -13.45 -7.41 -4.91
C GLY A 60 -13.04 -8.56 -5.81
N ARG A 61 -12.31 -8.19 -6.85
CA ARG A 61 -11.70 -9.11 -7.81
C ARG A 61 -10.25 -8.73 -8.04
N LEU A 62 -9.39 -9.74 -8.11
CA LEU A 62 -8.05 -9.60 -8.66
C LEU A 62 -8.02 -10.28 -10.01
N VAL A 63 -7.56 -9.55 -11.02
CA VAL A 63 -7.25 -10.07 -12.34
C VAL A 63 -5.74 -10.07 -12.48
N VAL A 64 -5.18 -11.22 -12.86
CA VAL A 64 -3.75 -11.38 -13.16
C VAL A 64 -3.62 -11.78 -14.62
N ARG A 65 -2.84 -11.03 -15.38
CA ARG A 65 -2.48 -11.33 -16.76
C ARG A 65 -0.97 -11.53 -16.81
N ASP A 66 -0.52 -12.77 -16.90
CA ASP A 66 0.88 -13.06 -17.18
C ASP A 66 1.17 -12.81 -18.67
N LEU A 67 2.45 -12.65 -19.02
CA LEU A 67 2.89 -12.37 -20.40
C LEU A 67 2.49 -13.47 -21.39
N ASP A 68 2.61 -14.74 -20.96
CA ASP A 68 2.45 -15.92 -21.82
C ASP A 68 1.23 -16.78 -21.47
N SER A 69 0.40 -16.34 -20.50
CA SER A 69 -0.68 -17.16 -19.93
C SER A 69 -2.07 -16.57 -20.16
N ASN A 70 -3.08 -17.43 -20.02
CA ASN A 70 -4.47 -17.00 -19.99
C ASN A 70 -4.76 -16.19 -18.73
N LEU A 71 -5.68 -15.25 -18.87
CA LEU A 71 -6.14 -14.39 -17.80
C LEU A 71 -6.67 -15.20 -16.60
N ALA A 72 -6.10 -14.99 -15.41
CA ALA A 72 -6.53 -15.61 -14.16
C ALA A 72 -7.38 -14.63 -13.34
N ILE A 73 -8.52 -15.09 -12.84
CA ILE A 73 -9.45 -14.28 -12.06
C ILE A 73 -9.63 -14.87 -10.68
N TYR A 74 -9.57 -13.99 -9.68
CA TYR A 74 -9.79 -14.32 -8.28
C TYR A 74 -10.87 -13.41 -7.68
N GLN A 75 -11.70 -13.98 -6.81
CA GLN A 75 -12.47 -13.22 -5.86
C GLN A 75 -11.59 -12.90 -4.66
N VAL A 76 -11.68 -11.66 -4.18
CA VAL A 76 -10.84 -11.15 -3.10
C VAL A 76 -11.70 -10.54 -2.02
N VAL A 77 -11.37 -10.81 -0.76
CA VAL A 77 -11.98 -10.18 0.41
C VAL A 77 -10.88 -9.66 1.33
N LEU A 78 -10.86 -8.36 1.58
CA LEU A 78 -9.98 -7.71 2.55
C LEU A 78 -10.42 -8.10 3.97
N THR A 79 -9.62 -8.96 4.60
CA THR A 79 -9.92 -9.56 5.91
C THR A 79 -9.30 -8.79 7.06
N LYS A 80 -8.15 -8.15 6.85
CA LYS A 80 -7.44 -7.39 7.89
C LYS A 80 -6.86 -6.10 7.33
N ILE A 81 -6.97 -5.02 8.11
CA ILE A 81 -6.31 -3.74 7.85
C ILE A 81 -5.62 -3.30 9.15
N ASP A 82 -4.29 -3.28 9.12
CA ASP A 82 -3.45 -2.68 10.15
C ASP A 82 -2.88 -1.35 9.63
N VAL A 83 -2.09 -0.67 10.47
CA VAL A 83 -1.46 0.62 10.11
C VAL A 83 -0.62 0.45 8.83
N ASN A 84 0.16 -0.63 8.75
CA ASN A 84 1.10 -0.88 7.65
C ASN A 84 0.64 -2.00 6.71
N ASP A 85 -0.15 -2.95 7.20
CA ASP A 85 -0.37 -4.23 6.52
C ASP A 85 -1.83 -4.46 6.14
N LEU A 86 -2.02 -5.14 5.01
CA LEU A 86 -3.29 -5.58 4.46
C LEU A 86 -3.25 -7.10 4.29
N SER A 87 -4.34 -7.78 4.65
CA SER A 87 -4.47 -9.22 4.39
C SER A 87 -5.75 -9.52 3.63
N PHE A 88 -5.65 -10.45 2.68
CA PHE A 88 -6.74 -10.78 1.78
C PHE A 88 -7.04 -12.27 1.81
N SER A 89 -8.32 -12.62 1.87
CA SER A 89 -8.80 -13.94 1.46
C SER A 89 -8.98 -13.94 -0.06
N VAL A 90 -8.56 -15.01 -0.70
CA VAL A 90 -8.52 -15.12 -2.17
C VAL A 90 -9.10 -16.46 -2.59
N SER A 91 -9.94 -16.45 -3.62
CA SER A 91 -10.55 -17.65 -4.16
C SER A 91 -10.52 -17.61 -5.68
N PRO A 92 -9.99 -18.64 -6.37
CA PRO A 92 -9.96 -18.68 -7.83
C PRO A 92 -11.38 -18.77 -8.39
N VAL A 93 -11.65 -17.97 -9.42
CA VAL A 93 -12.94 -17.98 -10.16
C VAL A 93 -12.80 -18.79 -11.46
N SER A 94 -11.67 -18.65 -12.15
CA SER A 94 -11.40 -19.37 -13.39
C SER A 94 -10.85 -20.77 -13.12
N LYS A 95 -11.33 -21.78 -13.85
CA LYS A 95 -10.76 -23.14 -13.82
C LYS A 95 -9.29 -23.08 -14.27
N GLY A 96 -8.39 -23.68 -13.49
CA GLY A 96 -6.96 -23.68 -13.76
C GLY A 96 -6.19 -22.47 -13.23
N ALA A 97 -6.85 -21.53 -12.54
CA ALA A 97 -6.13 -20.47 -11.83
C ALA A 97 -5.29 -21.05 -10.69
N ALA A 98 -4.09 -20.49 -10.55
CA ALA A 98 -3.12 -20.88 -9.52
C ALA A 98 -3.67 -20.71 -8.11
N ARG A 99 -3.26 -21.54 -7.15
CA ARG A 99 -3.57 -21.27 -5.74
C ARG A 99 -2.65 -20.18 -5.23
N ILE A 100 -3.22 -19.04 -4.86
CA ILE A 100 -2.46 -17.87 -4.39
C ILE A 100 -2.87 -17.44 -2.98
N ALA A 101 -1.91 -16.88 -2.24
CA ALA A 101 -2.18 -16.05 -1.07
C ALA A 101 -1.74 -14.60 -1.38
N LEU A 102 -2.48 -13.62 -0.86
CA LEU A 102 -2.21 -12.20 -1.08
C LEU A 102 -2.08 -11.46 0.25
N TYR A 103 -1.01 -10.68 0.35
CA TYR A 103 -0.77 -9.72 1.40
C TYR A 103 -0.43 -8.39 0.76
N GLY A 104 -0.61 -7.29 1.49
CA GLY A 104 -0.12 -6.02 1.01
C GLY A 104 0.36 -5.09 2.09
N THR A 105 1.06 -4.04 1.69
CA THR A 105 1.35 -2.89 2.53
C THR A 105 0.55 -1.68 2.08
N ASN A 106 0.27 -0.82 3.05
CA ASN A 106 -0.71 0.24 2.95
C ASN A 106 -0.03 1.60 2.73
N ASP A 107 0.27 1.98 1.49
CA ASP A 107 0.82 3.32 1.17
C ASP A 107 -0.25 4.32 0.71
N SER A 108 -0.12 5.59 1.08
CA SER A 108 -1.05 6.68 0.76
C SER A 108 -1.60 6.67 -0.68
N ASN A 109 -0.81 6.29 -1.69
CA ASN A 109 -1.22 6.27 -3.10
C ASN A 109 -0.97 4.94 -3.84
N ALA A 110 -0.37 3.97 -3.17
CA ALA A 110 -0.08 2.66 -3.72
C ALA A 110 -0.36 1.51 -2.72
N ILE A 111 -0.44 0.30 -3.24
CA ILE A 111 -0.48 -0.92 -2.46
C ILE A 111 0.63 -1.82 -3.00
N ASP A 112 1.66 -2.10 -2.20
CA ASP A 112 2.57 -3.18 -2.53
C ASP A 112 1.87 -4.49 -2.17
N LEU A 113 1.69 -5.39 -3.12
CA LEU A 113 1.11 -6.70 -2.92
C LEU A 113 2.19 -7.77 -3.06
N VAL A 114 2.21 -8.71 -2.10
CA VAL A 114 2.98 -9.94 -2.22
C VAL A 114 2.02 -11.08 -2.55
N ARG A 115 2.20 -11.72 -3.71
CA ARG A 115 1.50 -12.96 -4.08
C ARG A 115 2.39 -14.17 -3.82
N TYR A 116 1.89 -15.14 -3.05
CA TYR A 116 2.54 -16.43 -2.86
C TYR A 116 1.87 -17.48 -3.72
N LEU A 117 2.61 -18.07 -4.65
CA LEU A 117 2.13 -19.11 -5.56
C LEU A 117 2.39 -20.49 -4.95
N LYS A 118 1.34 -21.25 -4.61
CA LYS A 118 1.47 -22.54 -3.90
C LYS A 118 1.62 -23.77 -4.82
N ASP A 119 1.61 -23.58 -6.14
CA ASP A 119 1.51 -24.70 -7.07
C ASP A 119 2.80 -25.52 -7.25
N HIS A 120 3.95 -25.08 -6.70
CA HIS A 120 5.27 -25.69 -6.93
C HIS A 120 6.01 -26.11 -5.64
N GLY A 121 5.29 -26.50 -4.58
CA GLY A 121 5.87 -27.13 -3.38
C GLY A 121 6.43 -26.13 -2.36
N ASP A 122 7.26 -25.20 -2.79
CA ASP A 122 7.83 -24.13 -1.97
C ASP A 122 7.27 -22.80 -2.45
N GLY A 123 6.31 -22.21 -1.72
CA GLY A 123 5.63 -21.01 -2.19
C GLY A 123 6.60 -19.84 -2.42
N TYR A 124 6.78 -19.43 -3.67
CA TYR A 124 7.58 -18.25 -4.01
C TYR A 124 6.72 -16.98 -3.93
N GLY A 125 7.26 -15.93 -3.31
CA GLY A 125 6.62 -14.62 -3.17
C GLY A 125 7.03 -13.68 -4.31
N VAL A 126 6.05 -13.10 -5.01
CA VAL A 126 6.27 -12.09 -6.04
C VAL A 126 5.65 -10.77 -5.59
N ARG A 127 6.42 -9.68 -5.66
CA ARG A 127 5.96 -8.32 -5.30
C ARG A 127 5.37 -7.60 -6.50
N ALA A 128 4.30 -6.84 -6.26
CA ALA A 128 3.62 -6.01 -7.23
C ALA A 128 3.25 -4.67 -6.62
N LEU A 129 3.71 -3.57 -7.22
CA LEU A 129 3.31 -2.23 -6.78
C LEU A 129 2.07 -1.81 -7.56
N LEU A 130 0.91 -1.74 -6.88
CA LEU A 130 -0.33 -1.30 -7.48
C LEU A 130 -0.62 0.16 -7.18
N ILE A 131 -0.81 0.95 -8.21
CA ILE A 131 -1.15 2.37 -8.10
C ILE A 131 -2.65 2.53 -8.36
N ARG A 132 -3.29 3.43 -7.62
CA ARG A 132 -4.71 3.73 -7.85
C ARG A 132 -4.91 4.28 -9.27
N GLN A 133 -5.88 3.74 -10.00
CA GLN A 133 -6.13 4.13 -11.40
C GLN A 133 -6.43 5.64 -11.55
N SER A 134 -7.12 6.25 -10.59
CA SER A 134 -7.35 7.71 -10.58
C SER A 134 -6.05 8.51 -10.43
N GLY A 135 -5.08 8.00 -9.67
CA GLY A 135 -3.76 8.60 -9.53
C GLY A 135 -2.95 8.52 -10.82
N LEU A 136 -3.03 7.39 -11.55
CA LEU A 136 -2.41 7.24 -12.87
C LEU A 136 -2.99 8.24 -13.87
N GLN A 137 -4.31 8.42 -13.88
CA GLN A 137 -4.97 9.38 -14.78
C GLN A 137 -4.57 10.83 -14.48
N SER A 138 -4.51 11.22 -13.21
CA SER A 138 -4.02 12.54 -12.80
C SER A 138 -2.58 12.75 -13.26
N GLY A 139 -1.67 11.83 -12.96
CA GLY A 139 -0.27 11.96 -13.37
C GLY A 139 -0.10 12.03 -14.89
N LEU A 140 -0.90 11.28 -15.66
CA LEU A 140 -0.93 11.38 -17.12
C LEU A 140 -1.44 12.74 -17.62
N GLN A 141 -2.39 13.36 -16.93
CA GLN A 141 -2.86 14.71 -17.26
C GLN A 141 -1.80 15.76 -16.92
N ASP A 142 -1.16 15.65 -15.77
CA ASP A 142 -0.09 16.55 -15.33
C ASP A 142 1.11 16.49 -16.30
N LEU A 143 1.49 15.29 -16.74
CA LEU A 143 2.55 15.11 -17.74
C LEU A 143 2.19 15.71 -19.11
N LYS A 144 0.92 15.60 -19.53
CA LYS A 144 0.43 16.25 -20.76
C LYS A 144 0.41 17.77 -20.63
N GLY A 145 -0.01 18.30 -19.48
CA GLY A 145 0.03 19.73 -19.17
C GLY A 145 1.45 20.26 -19.23
N ALA A 146 2.38 19.62 -18.51
CA ALA A 146 3.80 19.98 -18.51
C ALA A 146 4.45 19.86 -19.90
N SER A 147 4.06 18.85 -20.70
CA SER A 147 4.56 18.71 -22.08
C SER A 147 4.04 19.82 -23.01
N SER A 148 2.88 20.41 -22.69
CA SER A 148 2.28 21.51 -23.47
C SER A 148 2.85 22.87 -23.11
N GLU A 149 3.52 22.98 -21.95
CA GLU A 149 4.24 24.19 -21.49
C GLU A 149 5.73 24.18 -21.88
N LEU A 150 6.23 23.08 -22.45
CA LEU A 150 7.58 23.05 -23.01
C LEU A 150 7.65 23.95 -24.25
N PRO A 151 8.63 24.88 -24.33
CA PRO A 151 8.78 25.73 -25.50
C PRO A 151 9.02 24.87 -26.74
N ALA A 152 8.31 25.20 -27.83
CA ALA A 152 8.45 24.52 -29.10
C ALA A 152 9.93 24.41 -29.49
N GLN A 153 10.43 23.18 -29.58
CA GLN A 153 11.79 22.92 -30.00
C GLN A 153 11.92 23.43 -31.46
N PRO A 154 12.85 24.35 -31.77
CA PRO A 154 13.00 24.83 -33.13
C PRO A 154 13.39 23.66 -34.02
N ALA A 155 12.62 23.46 -35.09
CA ALA A 155 12.90 22.45 -36.11
C ALA A 155 14.32 22.67 -36.65
N ARG A 156 15.11 21.59 -36.72
CA ARG A 156 16.40 21.57 -37.41
C ARG A 156 16.19 21.46 -38.92
#